data_AF-A0A1C6T6L9-F1
#
_entry.id   AF-A0A1C6T6L9-F1
#
_cell.length_a   1.000
_cell.length_b   1.000
_cell.length_c   1.000
_cell.angle_alpha   90.00
_cell.angle_beta   90.00
_cell.angle_gamma   90.00
#
_symmetry.space_group_name_H-M   'P 1'
#
loop_
_entity.id
_entity.type
_entity.pdbx_description
1 polymer ?
#
loop_
_entity_poly.entity_id
_entity_poly.type
_entity_poly.pdbx_seq_one_letter_code
_entity_poly.pdbx_strand_id
1 'polypeptide(L)'
;MESVDGEQMTVAPRAGSGTAEPGGGTPRRKALGVLLGVALVALLADLLTKQLALQTLTGRGPVSLFGGAVYLSLTRNSGAAWSIGSGHTWIFPLITIGVIGWIGWMALRLRSLPWAVSLGLVLGGALGNLTDRIFRAPGHFVGHVVDMISLFDPYGQVWPVFNLADSALVCGVTLAVLLELTGRQRDGSRAGAEPGGQPESADEATSGSEQRGRA
;
A
#
# COMPACT_ATOMS: atom_id res chain seq x y z
N MET A 1 -48.90 -63.88 -8.32
CA MET A 1 -49.55 -64.00 -7.00
C MET A 1 -48.48 -64.62 -6.13
N GLU A 2 -47.70 -63.94 -5.30
CA GLU A 2 -47.69 -62.63 -4.60
C GLU A 2 -46.37 -61.88 -4.97
N SER A 3 -46.21 -60.56 -5.10
CA SER A 3 -46.38 -59.37 -4.22
C SER A 3 -45.57 -59.40 -2.90
N VAL A 4 -45.00 -58.23 -2.56
CA VAL A 4 -44.41 -57.80 -1.25
C VAL A 4 -42.89 -58.06 -1.14
N ASP A 5 -41.94 -57.15 -0.86
CA ASP A 5 -41.79 -55.70 -0.58
C ASP A 5 -40.29 -55.38 -0.86
N GLY A 6 -39.81 -54.22 -1.31
CA GLY A 6 -40.22 -52.87 -0.93
C GLY A 6 -39.21 -52.16 -0.01
N GLU A 7 -37.92 -52.51 0.00
CA GLU A 7 -36.91 -51.75 0.78
C GLU A 7 -36.23 -50.67 -0.07
N GLN A 8 -36.91 -49.52 -0.21
CA GLN A 8 -36.30 -48.30 -0.70
C GLN A 8 -35.38 -47.73 0.38
N MET A 9 -34.09 -47.97 0.24
CA MET A 9 -33.06 -47.31 1.03
C MET A 9 -33.00 -45.84 0.60
N THR A 10 -33.72 -44.98 1.33
CA THR A 10 -33.66 -43.51 1.21
C THR A 10 -32.22 -43.07 1.45
N VAL A 11 -31.47 -42.88 0.36
CA VAL A 11 -30.17 -42.23 0.39
C VAL A 11 -30.43 -40.76 0.70
N ALA A 12 -30.19 -40.39 1.95
CA ALA A 12 -30.20 -39.00 2.40
C ALA A 12 -29.38 -38.13 1.43
N PRO A 13 -29.84 -36.91 1.09
CA PRO A 13 -29.06 -36.02 0.25
C PRO A 13 -27.74 -35.75 0.98
N ARG A 14 -26.62 -36.08 0.33
CA ARG A 14 -25.30 -35.70 0.83
C ARG A 14 -25.31 -34.18 0.94
N ALA A 15 -25.29 -33.68 2.17
CA ALA A 15 -24.98 -32.30 2.45
C ALA A 15 -23.68 -32.02 1.71
N GLY A 16 -23.78 -31.22 0.65
CA GLY A 16 -22.61 -30.74 -0.08
C GLY A 16 -21.71 -30.11 0.96
N SER A 17 -20.53 -30.70 1.14
CA SER A 17 -19.43 -30.06 1.84
C SER A 17 -19.03 -28.88 0.98
N GLY A 18 -19.78 -27.79 1.11
CA GLY A 18 -19.36 -26.46 0.73
C GLY A 18 -18.18 -26.14 1.61
N THR A 19 -16.99 -26.59 1.20
CA THR A 19 -15.75 -25.98 1.61
C THR A 19 -15.90 -24.52 1.24
N ALA A 20 -16.25 -23.70 2.22
CA ALA A 20 -16.22 -22.26 2.10
C ALA A 20 -14.83 -21.91 1.56
N GLU A 21 -14.76 -21.51 0.29
CA GLU A 21 -13.56 -21.02 -0.37
C GLU A 21 -12.91 -20.00 0.57
N PRO A 22 -11.69 -20.24 1.08
CA PRO A 22 -11.04 -19.28 1.96
C PRO A 22 -10.81 -18.00 1.15
N GLY A 23 -11.48 -16.93 1.59
CA GLY A 23 -11.72 -15.68 0.86
C GLY A 23 -10.58 -15.16 -0.02
N GLY A 24 -10.97 -14.59 -1.17
CA GLY A 24 -10.16 -14.24 -2.35
C GLY A 24 -9.00 -13.24 -2.22
N GLY A 25 -8.35 -13.15 -1.05
CA GLY A 25 -7.12 -12.38 -0.85
C GLY A 25 -5.84 -13.13 -1.23
N THR A 26 -4.81 -12.41 -1.68
CA THR A 26 -3.49 -12.98 -2.02
C THR A 26 -2.86 -13.66 -0.80
N PRO A 27 -2.08 -14.76 -0.96
CA PRO A 27 -1.35 -15.35 0.14
C PRO A 27 -0.45 -14.31 0.83
N ARG A 28 -0.55 -14.20 2.16
CA ARG A 28 0.17 -13.19 2.95
C ARG A 28 1.68 -13.18 2.67
N ARG A 29 2.31 -14.36 2.54
CA ARG A 29 3.74 -14.48 2.22
C ARG A 29 4.12 -13.78 0.91
N LYS A 30 3.26 -13.87 -0.12
CA LYS A 30 3.47 -13.20 -1.40
C LYS A 30 3.30 -11.69 -1.27
N ALA A 31 2.25 -11.23 -0.56
CA ALA A 31 2.05 -9.81 -0.30
C ALA A 31 3.22 -9.20 0.50
N LEU A 32 3.71 -9.90 1.53
CA LEU A 32 4.89 -9.49 2.29
C LEU A 32 6.15 -9.45 1.41
N GLY A 33 6.37 -10.46 0.57
CA GLY A 33 7.49 -10.49 -0.37
C GLY A 33 7.48 -9.30 -1.32
N VAL A 34 6.30 -8.92 -1.84
CA VAL A 34 6.14 -7.73 -2.68
C VAL A 34 6.41 -6.45 -1.90
N LEU A 35 5.86 -6.30 -0.69
CA LEU A 35 6.10 -5.13 0.17
C LEU A 35 7.59 -4.94 0.42
N LEU A 36 8.28 -5.99 0.89
CA LEU A 36 9.70 -5.94 1.21
C LEU A 36 10.55 -5.73 -0.04
N GLY A 37 10.20 -6.37 -1.16
CA GLY A 37 10.89 -6.19 -2.43
C GLY A 37 10.80 -4.76 -2.95
N VAL A 38 9.60 -4.17 -2.95
CA VAL A 38 9.38 -2.77 -3.36
C VAL A 38 10.10 -1.81 -2.41
N ALA A 39 10.02 -2.04 -1.10
CA ALA A 39 10.72 -1.23 -0.10
C ALA A 39 12.24 -1.25 -0.30
N LEU A 40 12.81 -2.44 -0.54
CA LEU A 40 14.23 -2.61 -0.79
C LEU A 40 14.67 -1.89 -2.07
N VAL A 41 13.92 -2.02 -3.17
CA VAL A 41 14.23 -1.35 -4.42
C VAL A 41 14.19 0.18 -4.25
N ALA A 42 13.14 0.72 -3.63
CA ALA A 42 13.01 2.14 -3.38
C ALA A 42 14.15 2.67 -2.48
N LEU A 43 14.47 1.94 -1.40
CA LEU A 43 15.57 2.29 -0.50
C LEU A 43 16.92 2.30 -1.21
N LEU A 44 17.24 1.24 -1.98
CA LEU A 44 18.51 1.16 -2.69
C LEU A 44 18.63 2.26 -3.75
N ALA A 45 17.56 2.52 -4.50
CA ALA A 45 17.54 3.57 -5.50
C ALA A 45 17.77 4.95 -4.85
N ASP A 46 17.13 5.24 -3.71
CA ASP A 46 17.32 6.49 -2.96
C ASP A 46 18.76 6.63 -2.44
N LEU A 47 19.30 5.61 -1.76
CA LEU A 47 20.66 5.66 -1.21
C LEU A 47 21.72 5.81 -2.31
N LEU A 48 21.57 5.09 -3.42
CA LEU A 48 22.48 5.17 -4.56
C LEU A 48 22.45 6.56 -5.21
N THR A 49 21.26 7.11 -5.45
CA THR A 49 21.12 8.44 -6.06
C THR A 49 21.63 9.54 -5.14
N LYS A 50 21.39 9.46 -3.83
CA LYS A 50 21.96 10.38 -2.83
C LYS A 50 23.47 10.32 -2.82
N GLN A 51 24.04 9.12 -2.83
CA GLN A 51 25.49 8.96 -2.85
C GLN A 51 26.12 9.51 -4.14
N LEU A 52 25.50 9.24 -5.28
CA LEU A 52 25.93 9.78 -6.57
C LEU A 52 25.85 11.31 -6.58
N ALA A 53 24.75 11.88 -6.08
CA ALA A 53 24.57 13.32 -5.98
C ALA A 53 25.66 13.98 -5.11
N LEU A 54 25.96 13.40 -3.94
CA LEU A 54 27.04 13.88 -3.07
C LEU A 54 28.40 13.85 -3.77
N GLN A 55 28.71 12.78 -4.51
CA GLN A 55 30.00 12.63 -5.19
C GLN A 55 30.13 13.54 -6.42
N THR A 56 29.04 13.76 -7.15
CA THR A 56 29.09 14.41 -8.47
C THR A 56 28.68 15.88 -8.46
N LEU A 57 27.92 16.33 -7.45
CA LEU A 57 27.36 17.70 -7.38
C LEU A 57 27.97 18.54 -6.25
N THR A 58 28.69 17.95 -5.29
CA THR A 58 29.33 18.74 -4.21
C THR A 58 30.32 19.74 -4.79
N GLY A 59 30.17 21.01 -4.42
CA GLY A 59 31.03 22.10 -4.90
C GLY A 59 30.76 22.52 -6.35
N ARG A 60 29.68 22.03 -6.97
CA ARG A 60 29.26 22.40 -8.32
C ARG A 60 27.95 23.18 -8.30
N GLY A 61 27.72 23.96 -9.35
CA GLY A 61 26.44 24.61 -9.59
C GLY A 61 25.36 23.64 -10.11
N PRO A 62 24.09 24.08 -10.14
CA PRO A 62 22.97 23.31 -10.69
C PRO A 62 23.22 22.81 -12.12
N VAL A 63 22.87 21.55 -12.39
CA VAL A 63 22.93 20.97 -13.75
C VAL A 63 21.53 20.99 -14.35
N SER A 64 21.35 21.70 -15.46
CA SER A 64 20.07 21.77 -16.17
C SER A 64 19.83 20.53 -17.02
N LEU A 65 18.64 19.96 -16.94
CA LEU A 65 18.14 18.86 -17.75
C LEU A 65 16.86 19.30 -18.48
N PHE A 66 16.58 18.68 -19.63
CA PHE A 66 15.34 18.90 -20.41
C PHE A 66 15.02 20.38 -20.67
N GLY A 67 16.03 21.18 -21.01
CA GLY A 67 15.86 22.62 -21.29
C GLY A 67 15.44 23.46 -20.08
N GLY A 68 15.70 23.00 -18.85
CA GLY A 68 15.37 23.73 -17.62
C GLY A 68 14.07 23.30 -16.95
N ALA A 69 13.41 22.23 -17.42
CA ALA A 69 12.28 21.66 -16.70
C ALA A 69 12.72 20.97 -15.40
N VAL A 70 13.91 20.36 -15.40
CA VAL A 70 14.48 19.66 -14.24
C VAL A 70 15.92 20.12 -14.03
N TYR A 71 16.31 20.27 -12.77
CA TYR A 71 17.68 20.56 -12.38
C TYR A 71 18.18 19.53 -11.37
N LEU A 72 19.45 19.15 -11.50
CA LEU A 72 20.17 18.44 -10.44
C LEU A 72 20.90 19.46 -9.58
N SER A 73 20.39 19.66 -8.37
CA SER A 73 20.85 20.69 -7.42
C SER A 73 20.99 20.09 -6.03
N LEU A 74 22.21 19.98 -5.54
CA LEU A 74 22.48 19.34 -4.26
C LEU A 74 22.10 20.26 -3.09
N THR A 75 21.14 19.82 -2.29
CA THR A 75 20.70 20.47 -1.06
C THR A 75 20.83 19.51 0.12
N ARG A 76 21.24 20.03 1.28
CA ARG A 76 21.27 19.30 2.55
C ARG A 76 20.16 19.86 3.44
N ASN A 77 19.01 19.19 3.45
CA ASN A 77 17.79 19.68 4.08
C ASN A 77 17.72 19.27 5.55
N SER A 78 17.71 20.27 6.45
CA SER A 78 17.51 20.07 7.88
C SER A 78 16.03 19.92 8.27
N GLY A 79 15.12 20.56 7.55
CA GLY A 79 13.68 20.53 7.80
C GLY A 79 12.94 19.47 7.00
N ALA A 80 11.62 19.59 6.93
CA ALA A 80 10.76 18.88 5.98
C ALA A 80 10.70 19.64 4.64
N ALA A 81 9.64 19.41 3.84
CA ALA A 81 9.37 20.25 2.67
C ALA A 81 9.35 21.74 3.06
N TRP A 82 9.89 22.60 2.17
CA TRP A 82 10.06 24.04 2.42
C TRP A 82 10.89 24.39 3.67
N SER A 83 11.77 23.49 4.11
CA SER A 83 12.61 23.66 5.31
C SER A 83 11.84 23.87 6.63
N ILE A 84 10.55 23.52 6.66
CA ILE A 84 9.72 23.63 7.87
C ILE A 84 10.32 22.75 8.97
N GLY A 85 10.43 23.29 10.19
CA GLY A 85 10.93 22.54 11.35
C GLY A 85 12.43 22.31 11.37
N SER A 86 13.23 23.07 10.61
CA SER A 86 14.69 23.03 10.61
C SER A 86 15.34 23.20 12.00
N GLY A 87 14.65 23.81 12.97
CA GLY A 87 15.09 23.91 14.37
C GLY A 87 14.71 22.73 15.27
N HIS A 88 13.90 21.79 14.79
CA HIS A 88 13.36 20.65 15.55
C HIS A 88 13.58 19.34 14.78
N THR A 89 14.77 19.17 14.20
CA THR A 89 15.08 18.08 13.27
C THR A 89 14.92 16.68 13.86
N TRP A 90 15.02 16.55 15.19
CA TRP A 90 14.84 15.32 15.95
C TRP A 90 13.41 14.76 15.89
N ILE A 91 12.40 15.60 15.61
CA ILE A 91 10.99 15.15 15.54
C ILE A 91 10.77 14.26 14.32
N PHE A 92 11.38 14.58 13.18
CA PHE A 92 11.18 13.86 11.93
C PHE A 92 11.52 12.36 12.02
N PRO A 93 12.70 11.93 12.48
CA PRO A 93 12.99 10.51 12.58
C PRO A 93 12.09 9.79 13.58
N LEU A 94 11.60 10.45 14.64
CA LEU A 94 10.63 9.84 15.57
C LEU A 94 9.29 9.55 14.88
N ILE A 95 8.76 10.51 14.13
CA ILE A 95 7.55 10.31 13.32
C ILE A 95 7.78 9.17 12.33
N THR A 96 8.93 9.17 11.64
CA THR A 96 9.27 8.14 10.65
C THR A 96 9.35 6.75 11.29
N ILE A 97 9.93 6.62 12.48
CA ILE A 97 9.95 5.36 13.25
C ILE A 97 8.53 4.91 13.58
N GLY A 98 7.65 5.83 13.99
CA GLY A 98 6.24 5.54 14.23
C GLY A 98 5.53 5.00 12.99
N VAL A 99 5.74 5.63 11.82
CA VAL A 99 5.20 5.16 10.53
C VAL A 99 5.73 3.78 10.16
N ILE A 100 7.04 3.54 10.30
CA ILE A 100 7.65 2.22 10.04
C ILE A 100 7.05 1.15 10.96
N GLY A 101 6.91 1.46 12.25
CA GLY A 101 6.28 0.57 13.23
C GLY A 101 4.83 0.24 12.86
N TRP A 102 4.05 1.25 12.46
CA TRP A 102 2.68 1.07 11.98
C TRP A 102 2.60 0.21 10.72
N ILE A 103 3.49 0.42 9.74
CA ILE A 103 3.57 -0.44 8.55
C ILE A 103 3.91 -1.87 8.94
N GLY A 104 4.86 -2.07 9.86
CA GLY A 104 5.23 -3.39 10.38
C GLY A 104 4.06 -4.11 11.06
N TRP A 105 3.26 -3.39 11.86
CA TRP A 105 2.03 -3.92 12.43
C TRP A 105 0.98 -4.24 11.35
N MET A 106 0.80 -3.36 10.37
CA MET A 106 -0.22 -3.54 9.32
C MET A 106 0.13 -4.67 8.34
N ALA A 107 1.42 -4.91 8.10
CA ALA A 107 1.94 -6.06 7.36
C ALA A 107 1.47 -7.40 7.94
N LEU A 108 1.07 -7.46 9.22
CA LEU A 108 0.53 -8.67 9.83
C LEU A 108 -0.82 -9.11 9.24
N ARG A 109 -1.59 -8.17 8.68
CA ARG A 109 -2.93 -8.39 8.12
C ARG A 109 -2.98 -8.24 6.59
N LEU A 110 -1.84 -7.97 5.97
CA LEU A 110 -1.74 -7.63 4.55
C LEU A 110 -1.93 -8.86 3.65
N ARG A 111 -2.93 -8.79 2.77
CA ARG A 111 -3.23 -9.82 1.75
C ARG A 111 -3.60 -9.23 0.38
N SER A 112 -3.32 -7.94 0.18
CA SER A 112 -3.61 -7.23 -1.07
C SER A 112 -2.32 -6.75 -1.73
N LEU A 113 -2.08 -7.16 -2.98
CA LEU A 113 -0.85 -6.81 -3.71
C LEU A 113 -0.70 -5.29 -3.97
N PRO A 114 -1.74 -4.54 -4.37
CA PRO A 114 -1.58 -3.09 -4.52
C PRO A 114 -1.28 -2.39 -3.20
N TRP A 115 -1.88 -2.84 -2.10
CA TRP A 115 -1.53 -2.34 -0.77
C TRP A 115 -0.08 -2.71 -0.40
N ALA A 116 0.40 -3.89 -0.80
CA ALA A 116 1.80 -4.25 -0.62
C ALA A 116 2.76 -3.31 -1.37
N VAL A 117 2.44 -2.95 -2.62
CA VAL A 117 3.23 -1.97 -3.38
C VAL A 117 3.18 -0.60 -2.72
N SER A 118 2.00 -0.12 -2.35
CA SER A 118 1.83 1.18 -1.67
C SER A 118 2.64 1.25 -0.37
N LEU A 119 2.46 0.27 0.53
CA LEU A 119 3.18 0.22 1.80
C LEU A 119 4.67 -0.01 1.61
N GLY A 120 5.07 -0.77 0.58
CA GLY A 120 6.47 -0.97 0.21
C GLY A 120 7.14 0.34 -0.20
N LEU A 121 6.47 1.15 -1.04
CA LEU A 121 6.96 2.47 -1.44
C LEU A 121 7.11 3.41 -0.23
N VAL A 122 6.09 3.47 0.64
CA VAL A 122 6.14 4.30 1.85
C VAL A 122 7.26 3.82 2.78
N LEU A 123 7.39 2.51 3.00
CA LEU A 123 8.44 1.94 3.86
C LEU A 123 9.84 2.24 3.31
N GLY A 124 10.06 2.04 2.01
CA GLY A 124 11.34 2.31 1.37
C GLY A 124 11.74 3.78 1.44
N GLY A 125 10.80 4.69 1.12
CA GLY A 125 11.03 6.13 1.23
C GLY A 125 11.27 6.59 2.67
N ALA A 126 10.47 6.09 3.62
CA ALA A 126 10.64 6.35 5.05
C ALA A 126 12.02 5.92 5.54
N LEU A 127 12.46 4.70 5.19
CA LEU A 127 13.79 4.20 5.55
C LEU A 127 14.91 5.04 4.92
N GLY A 128 14.80 5.42 3.64
CA GLY A 128 15.83 6.22 2.95
C GLY A 128 16.07 7.58 3.61
N ASN A 129 14.98 8.29 3.95
CA ASN A 129 15.08 9.55 4.68
C ASN A 129 15.52 9.35 6.14
N LEU A 130 15.07 8.30 6.82
CA LEU A 130 15.51 7.98 8.19
C LEU A 130 17.01 7.69 8.25
N THR A 131 17.55 6.94 7.27
CA THR A 131 18.99 6.67 7.18
C THR A 131 19.79 7.96 7.15
N ASP A 132 19.39 8.94 6.35
CA ASP A 132 20.06 10.24 6.32
C ASP A 132 20.00 10.95 7.69
N ARG A 133 18.82 10.99 8.33
CA ARG A 133 18.65 11.61 9.67
C ARG A 133 19.52 10.95 10.74
N ILE A 134 19.75 9.65 10.66
CA ILE A 134 20.53 8.90 11.65
C ILE A 134 22.03 9.02 11.37
N PHE A 135 22.48 8.96 10.12
CA PHE A 135 23.90 8.76 9.82
C PHE A 135 24.62 9.99 9.27
N ARG A 136 23.91 11.06 8.90
CA ARG A 136 24.53 12.26 8.34
C ARG A 136 24.71 13.36 9.39
N ALA A 137 25.64 14.27 9.12
CA ALA A 137 25.87 15.46 9.91
C ALA A 137 24.58 16.29 10.08
N PRO A 138 24.41 17.02 11.20
CA PRO A 138 25.39 17.27 12.26
C PRO A 138 25.49 16.17 13.33
N GLY A 139 24.61 15.18 13.34
CA GLY A 139 24.63 14.12 14.34
C GLY A 139 23.48 13.14 14.20
N HIS A 140 23.48 12.11 15.03
CA HIS A 140 22.45 11.07 15.00
C HIS A 140 21.06 11.64 15.33
N PHE A 141 20.06 11.26 14.54
CA PHE A 141 18.67 11.72 14.63
C PHE A 141 18.44 13.20 14.33
N VAL A 142 19.49 13.96 14.04
CA VAL A 142 19.40 15.38 13.68
C VAL A 142 20.00 15.66 12.31
N GLY A 143 20.42 14.61 11.60
CA GLY A 143 21.09 14.67 10.30
C GLY A 143 20.26 15.33 9.21
N HIS A 144 20.95 15.88 8.22
CA HIS A 144 20.31 16.45 7.03
C HIS A 144 19.96 15.36 6.00
N VAL A 145 18.82 15.52 5.34
CA VAL A 145 18.44 14.71 4.18
C VAL A 145 19.09 15.27 2.93
N VAL A 146 19.58 14.38 2.06
CA VAL A 146 20.19 14.77 0.79
C VAL A 146 19.11 14.86 -0.27
N ASP A 147 18.87 16.08 -0.75
CA ASP A 147 17.94 16.38 -1.84
C ASP A 147 18.73 16.79 -3.09
N MET A 148 18.25 16.41 -4.26
CA MET A 148 18.99 16.62 -5.51
C MET A 148 18.14 16.97 -6.72
N ILE A 149 16.82 16.79 -6.69
CA ILE A 149 15.93 17.02 -7.83
C ILE A 149 15.15 18.32 -7.60
N SER A 150 15.32 19.29 -8.49
CA SER A 150 14.56 20.55 -8.49
C SER A 150 13.78 20.70 -9.79
N LEU A 151 12.56 21.24 -9.73
CA LEU A 151 11.66 21.38 -10.88
C LEU A 151 11.44 22.84 -11.23
N PHE A 152 11.50 23.17 -12.52
CA PHE A 152 11.23 24.49 -13.13
C PHE A 152 12.10 25.67 -12.64
N ASP A 153 12.88 25.49 -11.59
CA ASP A 153 13.85 26.42 -11.05
C ASP A 153 15.03 25.63 -10.43
N PRO A 154 16.28 26.09 -10.56
CA PRO A 154 17.44 25.38 -10.03
C PRO A 154 17.58 25.41 -8.50
N TYR A 155 16.90 26.29 -7.78
CA TYR A 155 17.10 26.52 -6.34
C TYR A 155 15.87 26.19 -5.48
N GLY A 156 14.94 25.40 -6.04
CA GLY A 156 13.75 24.93 -5.36
C GLY A 156 12.74 26.02 -5.00
N GLN A 157 12.73 27.15 -5.72
CA GLN A 157 11.81 28.26 -5.43
C GLN A 157 10.38 27.99 -5.90
N VAL A 158 10.22 27.27 -7.02
CA VAL A 158 8.91 26.89 -7.57
C VAL A 158 8.36 25.65 -6.86
N TRP A 159 9.23 24.66 -6.64
CA TRP A 159 8.93 23.43 -5.93
C TRP A 159 10.13 23.03 -5.07
N PRO A 160 9.95 22.56 -3.82
CA PRO A 160 11.07 22.19 -2.97
C PRO A 160 11.95 21.15 -3.63
N VAL A 161 13.27 21.29 -3.49
CA VAL A 161 14.20 20.24 -3.92
C VAL A 161 13.87 18.96 -3.15
N PHE A 162 13.77 17.84 -3.84
CA PHE A 162 13.39 16.55 -3.26
C PHE A 162 14.32 15.43 -3.71
N ASN A 163 14.08 14.23 -3.18
CA ASN A 163 14.80 13.02 -3.52
C ASN A 163 13.88 11.86 -3.92
N LEU A 164 14.47 10.69 -4.17
CA LEU A 164 13.73 9.53 -4.62
C LEU A 164 12.91 8.89 -3.48
N ALA A 165 13.36 9.00 -2.23
CA ALA A 165 12.55 8.64 -1.06
C ALA A 165 11.27 9.49 -0.93
N ASP A 166 11.33 10.79 -1.18
CA ASP A 166 10.13 11.66 -1.18
C ASP A 166 9.17 11.29 -2.31
N SER A 167 9.71 10.99 -3.49
CA SER A 167 8.92 10.49 -4.63
C SER A 167 8.22 9.17 -4.28
N ALA A 168 8.92 8.24 -3.63
CA ALA A 168 8.35 6.98 -3.16
C ALA A 168 7.25 7.19 -2.11
N LEU A 169 7.45 8.11 -1.15
CA LEU A 169 6.43 8.49 -0.18
C LEU A 169 5.17 9.03 -0.85
N VAL A 170 5.31 10.00 -1.77
CA VAL A 170 4.19 10.58 -2.50
C VAL A 170 3.45 9.52 -3.31
N CYS A 171 4.15 8.74 -4.15
CA CYS A 171 3.52 7.69 -4.94
C CYS A 171 2.84 6.62 -4.07
N GLY A 172 3.47 6.22 -2.97
CA GLY A 172 2.94 5.23 -2.04
C GLY A 172 1.67 5.70 -1.35
N VAL A 173 1.64 6.95 -0.85
CA VAL A 173 0.47 7.56 -0.22
C VAL A 173 -0.65 7.81 -1.24
N THR A 174 -0.33 8.36 -2.42
CA THR A 174 -1.32 8.54 -3.49
C THR A 174 -1.96 7.21 -3.87
N LEU A 175 -1.18 6.13 -4.00
CA LEU A 175 -1.72 4.81 -4.27
C LEU A 175 -2.62 4.32 -3.13
N ALA A 176 -2.23 4.50 -1.86
CA ALA A 176 -3.07 4.14 -0.71
C ALA A 176 -4.43 4.86 -0.75
N VAL A 177 -4.42 6.18 -1.03
CA VAL A 177 -5.64 6.99 -1.15
C VAL A 177 -6.51 6.47 -2.29
N LEU A 178 -5.97 6.20 -3.47
CA LEU A 178 -6.72 5.65 -4.59
C LEU A 178 -7.31 4.26 -4.28
N LEU A 179 -6.60 3.41 -3.54
CA LEU A 179 -7.10 2.11 -3.13
C LEU A 179 -8.27 2.23 -2.14
N GLU A 180 -8.17 3.17 -1.20
CA GLU A 180 -9.25 3.46 -0.25
C GLU A 180 -10.49 4.01 -0.98
N LEU A 181 -10.31 4.96 -1.90
CA LEU A 181 -11.40 5.53 -2.72
C LEU A 181 -12.07 4.51 -3.64
N THR A 182 -11.34 3.47 -4.06
CA THR A 182 -11.90 2.37 -4.87
C THR A 182 -12.41 1.19 -4.02
N GLY A 183 -12.46 1.36 -2.69
CA GLY A 183 -12.97 0.36 -1.75
C GLY A 183 -12.11 -0.91 -1.65
N ARG A 184 -10.87 -0.91 -2.16
CA ARG A 184 -9.98 -2.09 -2.08
C ARG A 184 -9.41 -2.18 -0.68
N GLN A 185 -9.77 -3.24 0.03
CA GLN A 185 -9.33 -3.48 1.40
C GLN A 185 -7.90 -4.07 1.43
N ARG A 186 -7.24 -3.90 2.58
CA ARG A 186 -5.86 -4.35 2.84
C ARG A 186 -5.75 -5.87 2.93
N ASP A 187 -6.84 -6.54 3.27
CA ASP A 187 -6.99 -8.00 3.31
C ASP A 187 -7.34 -8.62 1.92
N GLY A 188 -7.51 -7.78 0.90
CA GLY A 188 -7.83 -8.20 -0.46
C GLY A 188 -9.33 -8.21 -0.78
N SER A 189 -10.20 -7.95 0.19
CA SER A 189 -11.64 -7.79 -0.05
C SER A 189 -11.97 -6.43 -0.72
N ARG A 190 -13.22 -6.25 -1.17
CA ARG A 190 -13.73 -4.97 -1.69
C ARG A 190 -14.93 -4.51 -0.85
N ALA A 191 -14.93 -3.26 -0.43
CA ALA A 191 -16.10 -2.65 0.22
C ALA A 191 -17.29 -2.64 -0.76
N GLY A 192 -18.42 -3.21 -0.34
CA GLY A 192 -19.65 -3.32 -1.16
C GLY A 192 -19.90 -4.69 -1.82
N ALA A 193 -19.01 -5.67 -1.65
CA ALA A 193 -19.33 -7.06 -1.98
C ALA A 193 -20.08 -7.70 -0.80
N GLU A 194 -21.39 -7.45 -0.70
CA GLU A 194 -22.29 -8.21 0.17
C GLU A 194 -22.12 -9.71 -0.15
N PRO A 195 -21.73 -10.56 0.82
CA PRO A 195 -21.70 -11.99 0.63
C PRO A 195 -23.14 -12.53 0.75
N GLY A 196 -23.79 -12.70 -0.40
CA GLY A 196 -25.02 -13.51 -0.50
C GLY A 196 -26.32 -12.72 -0.45
N GLY A 197 -26.70 -12.13 -1.58
CA GLY A 197 -28.11 -11.91 -1.87
C GLY A 197 -28.78 -13.27 -2.04
N GLN A 198 -29.46 -13.75 -1.00
CA GLN A 198 -30.39 -14.87 -1.10
C GLN A 198 -31.51 -14.44 -2.07
N PRO A 199 -31.82 -15.20 -3.14
CA PRO A 199 -33.01 -14.91 -3.92
C PRO A 199 -34.21 -15.15 -3.00
N GLU A 200 -34.94 -14.07 -2.73
CA GLU A 200 -36.22 -14.09 -2.04
C GLU A 200 -37.14 -15.04 -2.83
N SER A 201 -37.39 -16.22 -2.28
CA SER A 201 -38.29 -17.22 -2.84
C SER A 201 -39.71 -16.65 -2.78
N ALA A 202 -40.13 -16.00 -3.85
CA ALA A 202 -41.52 -15.68 -4.12
C ALA A 202 -42.24 -16.98 -4.51
N ASP A 203 -42.63 -17.80 -3.53
CA ASP A 203 -43.55 -18.91 -3.77
C ASP A 203 -44.34 -19.25 -2.51
N GLU A 204 -45.26 -18.36 -2.12
CA GLU A 204 -46.34 -18.75 -1.19
C GLU A 204 -47.56 -17.82 -1.32
N ALA A 205 -48.28 -17.91 -2.44
CA ALA A 205 -49.63 -17.38 -2.55
C ALA A 205 -50.46 -18.02 -3.67
N THR A 206 -50.59 -19.35 -3.70
CA THR A 206 -51.74 -19.97 -4.39
C THR A 206 -52.20 -21.26 -3.69
N SER A 207 -52.79 -21.14 -2.50
CA SER A 207 -53.73 -22.17 -2.02
C SER A 207 -55.13 -21.66 -2.27
N GLY A 208 -55.64 -21.97 -3.47
CA GLY A 208 -56.97 -21.61 -3.91
C GLY A 208 -57.45 -22.64 -4.93
N SER A 209 -58.52 -23.33 -4.56
CA SER A 209 -59.32 -24.26 -5.38
C SER A 209 -58.67 -25.59 -5.77
N GLU A 210 -59.08 -26.68 -5.09
CA GLU A 210 -59.67 -27.86 -5.73
C GLU A 210 -60.16 -28.87 -4.69
N GLN A 211 -61.46 -28.82 -4.38
CA GLN A 211 -62.20 -30.04 -4.03
C GLN A 211 -63.60 -29.96 -4.63
N ARG A 212 -63.67 -30.31 -5.93
CA ARG A 212 -64.89 -30.84 -6.55
C ARG A 212 -65.10 -32.26 -6.04
N GLY A 213 -66.35 -32.59 -5.76
CA GLY A 213 -66.72 -33.79 -4.99
C GLY A 213 -66.70 -35.10 -5.75
N ARG A 214 -67.17 -36.13 -5.05
CA ARG A 214 -67.91 -37.30 -5.56
C ARG A 214 -68.33 -38.20 -4.40
N ALA A 215 -69.48 -38.84 -4.61
CA ALA A 215 -70.15 -39.91 -3.85
C ALA A 215 -71.10 -39.45 -2.75
#